data_AF-A0A9Q6Z570-F1
#
_entry.id   AF-A0A9Q6Z570-F1
#
_cell.length_a   1.000
_cell.length_b   1.000
_cell.length_c   1.000
_cell.angle_alpha   90.00
_cell.angle_beta   90.00
_cell.angle_gamma   90.00
#
_symmetry.space_group_name_H-M   'P 1'
#
loop_
_entity.id
_entity.type
_entity.pdbx_description
1 polymer ?
#
loop_
_entity_poly.entity_id
_entity_poly.type
_entity_poly.pdbx_seq_one_letter_code
_entity_poly.pdbx_strand_id
1 'polypeptide(L)'
;MFSPMTMAGRSLVQATAQTLKPAVTRAAMQAGTGATGMRFMPVQSNFVINHGKLTNQLLQAVAKQTRNGDTQQWFQQEQTTYISRTVNRTLDDYCRSNNSVISKETKGHIFRAVENALQQPLDMNGAQSSIGHFLQSNKYFNQKVDEQCGKRVDPITRFNTQTKMIEQVSQEIFERNFSGFKVSEIKAITQNAILEHVQDTRL
;
A
#
# COMPACT_ATOMS: atom_id res chain seq x y z
N MET A 1 -25.95 -44.74 17.46
CA MET A 1 -24.47 -44.77 17.51
C MET A 1 -23.96 -43.35 17.49
N PHE A 2 -23.64 -42.76 18.65
CA PHE A 2 -22.67 -41.66 18.77
C PHE A 2 -22.15 -41.69 20.20
N SER A 3 -20.88 -42.05 20.34
CA SER A 3 -20.15 -41.99 21.61
C SER A 3 -19.66 -40.55 21.86
N PRO A 4 -19.65 -40.09 23.12
CA PRO A 4 -18.99 -38.86 23.51
C PRO A 4 -17.51 -39.15 23.88
N MET A 5 -16.57 -38.31 23.44
CA MET A 5 -15.22 -38.29 23.98
C MET A 5 -14.90 -36.91 24.55
N THR A 6 -14.77 -36.89 25.86
CA THR A 6 -14.19 -35.85 26.71
C THR A 6 -12.66 -35.91 26.62
N MET A 7 -11.96 -34.80 26.42
CA MET A 7 -10.58 -34.56 26.90
C MET A 7 -10.40 -33.05 27.06
N ALA A 8 -10.51 -32.53 28.29
CA ALA A 8 -9.41 -32.36 29.25
C ALA A 8 -8.47 -31.19 28.87
N GLY A 9 -8.65 -30.07 29.57
CA GLY A 9 -7.75 -28.93 29.50
C GLY A 9 -6.36 -29.24 30.06
N ARG A 10 -5.40 -28.41 29.67
CA ARG A 10 -4.15 -28.14 30.40
C ARG A 10 -3.58 -26.81 29.90
N SER A 11 -3.64 -25.79 30.75
CA SER A 11 -2.69 -24.70 30.71
C SER A 11 -1.34 -25.22 31.21
N LEU A 12 -0.25 -24.73 30.64
CA LEU A 12 1.06 -24.77 31.26
C LEU A 12 1.69 -23.39 31.13
N VAL A 13 1.93 -22.83 32.31
CA VAL A 13 2.62 -21.58 32.61
C VAL A 13 4.09 -21.90 32.89
N GLN A 14 4.99 -20.99 32.51
CA GLN A 14 6.42 -20.83 32.94
C GLN A 14 7.40 -21.95 32.50
N ALA A 15 8.68 -21.72 32.19
CA ALA A 15 9.65 -20.64 32.39
C ALA A 15 10.62 -20.69 31.17
N THR A 16 11.31 -19.64 30.75
CA THR A 16 12.55 -19.18 31.39
C THR A 16 12.82 -17.71 31.04
N ALA A 17 13.00 -16.90 32.10
CA ALA A 17 13.65 -15.61 32.00
C ALA A 17 15.17 -15.84 31.95
N GLN A 18 15.81 -15.45 30.86
CA GLN A 18 17.26 -15.20 30.86
C GLN A 18 17.49 -13.70 30.64
N THR A 19 17.75 -13.04 31.76
CA THR A 19 18.34 -11.71 31.89
C THR A 19 19.64 -11.60 31.08
N LEU A 20 19.61 -10.85 29.97
CA LEU A 20 20.82 -10.30 29.36
C LEU A 20 21.16 -8.98 30.07
N LYS A 21 22.17 -9.01 30.94
CA LYS A 21 22.79 -7.80 31.51
C LYS A 21 23.73 -7.15 30.48
N PRO A 22 23.91 -5.82 30.54
CA PRO A 22 24.57 -5.04 29.49
C PRO A 22 26.10 -5.10 29.59
N ALA A 23 26.77 -5.44 28.50
CA ALA A 23 28.20 -5.25 28.33
C ALA A 23 28.44 -4.18 27.26
N VAL A 24 28.36 -2.91 27.66
CA VAL A 24 28.85 -1.78 26.84
C VAL A 24 30.03 -1.18 27.59
N THR A 25 31.21 -1.77 27.38
CA THR A 25 32.48 -1.15 27.77
C THR A 25 33.15 -0.60 26.52
N ARG A 26 33.03 0.72 26.38
CA ARG A 26 34.08 1.66 25.92
C ARG A 26 35.11 1.08 24.93
N ALA A 27 34.85 1.25 23.64
CA ALA A 27 35.88 1.38 22.61
C ALA A 27 35.65 2.71 21.88
N ALA A 28 35.96 3.80 22.57
CA ALA A 28 36.09 5.12 21.95
C ALA A 28 37.58 5.37 21.73
N MET A 29 38.00 5.28 20.47
CA MET A 29 39.01 6.10 19.79
C MET A 29 39.62 5.31 18.63
N GLN A 30 39.72 5.99 17.48
CA GLN A 30 40.41 5.60 16.24
C GLN A 30 39.60 4.81 15.20
N ALA A 31 38.82 5.57 14.42
CA ALA A 31 38.75 5.53 12.95
C ALA A 31 37.77 6.66 12.56
N GLY A 32 38.20 7.79 12.00
CA GLY A 32 38.93 7.85 10.75
C GLY A 32 37.94 7.76 9.59
N THR A 33 37.26 8.88 9.31
CA THR A 33 36.70 9.27 8.00
C THR A 33 36.04 8.20 7.14
N GLY A 34 34.70 8.22 7.05
CA GLY A 34 33.99 7.56 5.93
C GLY A 34 32.59 7.03 6.26
N ALA A 35 31.67 7.90 6.69
CA ALA A 35 30.25 7.56 6.69
C ALA A 35 29.49 8.66 5.92
N THR A 36 29.66 8.67 4.60
CA THR A 36 28.69 9.29 3.71
C THR A 36 27.36 8.59 3.97
N GLY A 37 26.43 9.32 4.59
CA GLY A 37 25.07 8.86 4.82
C GLY A 37 24.49 8.28 3.53
N MET A 38 23.71 7.21 3.65
CA MET A 38 22.94 6.67 2.54
C MET A 38 21.96 7.75 2.08
N ARG A 39 22.44 8.59 1.16
CA ARG A 39 21.67 9.59 0.46
C ARG A 39 20.80 8.79 -0.49
N PHE A 40 19.55 8.56 -0.11
CA PHE A 40 18.53 8.05 -1.00
C PHE A 40 18.40 9.07 -2.14
N MET A 41 19.13 8.82 -3.22
CA MET A 41 18.93 9.56 -4.46
C MET A 41 17.53 9.19 -4.96
N PRO A 42 16.67 10.18 -5.28
CA PRO A 42 15.44 9.87 -5.98
C PRO A 42 15.83 9.17 -7.28
N VAL A 43 15.33 7.95 -7.51
CA VAL A 43 15.33 7.34 -8.84
C VAL A 43 14.35 8.16 -9.67
N GLN A 44 14.83 9.30 -10.18
CA GLN A 44 14.21 9.96 -11.33
C GLN A 44 14.87 9.33 -12.56
N SER A 45 14.18 8.38 -13.16
CA SER A 45 14.48 7.98 -14.53
C SER A 45 13.15 7.80 -15.23
N ASN A 46 12.93 8.59 -16.27
CA ASN A 46 11.82 8.47 -17.21
C ASN A 46 11.86 7.07 -17.84
N PHE A 47 11.29 6.06 -17.16
CA PHE A 47 11.13 4.75 -17.75
C PHE A 47 9.88 4.79 -18.64
N VAL A 48 10.02 4.37 -19.89
CA VAL A 48 8.89 4.29 -20.81
C VAL A 48 8.27 2.91 -20.66
N ILE A 49 7.03 2.86 -20.18
CA ILE A 49 6.24 1.63 -20.08
C ILE A 49 4.96 1.76 -20.91
N ASN A 50 4.58 0.68 -21.60
CA ASN A 50 3.36 0.68 -22.38
C ASN A 50 2.18 0.29 -21.48
N HIS A 51 1.43 1.30 -21.02
CA HIS A 51 0.25 1.10 -20.16
C HIS A 51 -0.87 0.34 -20.87
N GLY A 52 -1.08 0.56 -22.18
CA GLY A 52 -2.10 -0.18 -22.94
C GLY A 52 -1.80 -1.69 -22.97
N LYS A 53 -0.54 -2.07 -23.12
CA LYS A 53 -0.11 -3.47 -23.03
C LYS A 53 -0.37 -4.05 -21.64
N LEU A 54 -0.07 -3.31 -20.57
CA LEU A 54 -0.33 -3.75 -19.21
C LEU A 54 -1.82 -3.87 -18.91
N THR A 55 -2.63 -2.88 -19.32
CA THR A 55 -4.10 -2.94 -19.22
C THR A 55 -4.65 -4.17 -19.91
N ASN A 56 -4.20 -4.46 -21.14
CA ASN A 56 -4.68 -5.65 -21.87
C ASN A 56 -4.30 -6.95 -21.15
N GLN A 57 -3.07 -7.05 -20.61
CA GLN A 57 -2.65 -8.22 -19.84
C GLN A 57 -3.41 -8.35 -18.51
N LEU A 58 -3.75 -7.23 -17.87
CA LEU A 58 -4.58 -7.19 -16.66
C LEU A 58 -5.98 -7.70 -16.96
N LEU A 59 -6.65 -7.15 -17.98
CA LEU A 59 -7.99 -7.58 -18.39
C LEU A 59 -8.01 -9.05 -18.82
N GLN A 60 -6.97 -9.54 -19.48
CA GLN A 60 -6.83 -10.97 -19.78
C GLN A 60 -6.69 -11.82 -18.51
N ALA A 61 -5.98 -11.34 -17.49
CA ALA A 61 -5.85 -12.04 -16.21
C ALA A 61 -7.17 -12.05 -15.43
N VAL A 62 -7.94 -10.96 -15.49
CA VAL A 62 -9.28 -10.85 -14.89
C VAL A 62 -10.28 -11.75 -15.63
N ALA A 63 -10.30 -11.69 -16.97
CA ALA A 63 -11.21 -12.48 -17.79
C ALA A 63 -11.07 -13.98 -17.53
N LYS A 64 -9.85 -14.48 -17.27
CA LYS A 64 -9.60 -15.89 -16.90
C LYS A 64 -10.23 -16.33 -15.59
N GLN A 65 -10.56 -15.40 -14.69
CA GLN A 65 -11.22 -15.70 -13.42
C GLN A 65 -12.74 -15.83 -13.59
N THR A 66 -13.28 -15.38 -14.71
CA THR A 66 -14.71 -15.46 -15.03
C THR A 66 -14.95 -16.49 -16.13
N ARG A 67 -16.12 -17.15 -16.12
CA ARG A 67 -16.45 -18.17 -17.13
C ARG A 67 -16.76 -17.56 -18.50
N ASN A 68 -17.22 -16.31 -18.53
CA ASN A 68 -17.70 -15.59 -19.71
C ASN A 68 -16.73 -14.50 -20.19
N GLY A 69 -15.58 -14.32 -19.53
CA GLY A 69 -14.62 -13.26 -19.84
C GLY A 69 -15.09 -11.85 -19.46
N ASP A 70 -16.13 -11.75 -18.63
CA ASP A 70 -16.65 -10.47 -18.14
C ASP A 70 -15.69 -9.84 -17.13
N THR A 71 -15.51 -8.52 -17.22
CA THR A 71 -14.63 -7.74 -16.36
C THR A 71 -15.38 -6.65 -15.60
N GLN A 72 -16.69 -6.50 -15.79
CA GLN A 72 -17.50 -5.43 -15.19
C GLN A 72 -17.53 -5.50 -13.66
N GLN A 73 -17.72 -6.69 -13.10
CA GLN A 73 -17.72 -6.89 -11.64
C GLN A 73 -16.37 -6.52 -11.02
N TRP A 74 -15.28 -6.95 -11.66
CA TRP A 74 -13.94 -6.59 -11.23
C TRP A 74 -13.71 -5.09 -11.32
N PHE A 75 -14.19 -4.43 -12.39
CA PHE A 75 -14.04 -2.99 -12.56
C PHE A 75 -14.73 -2.21 -11.43
N GLN A 76 -15.96 -2.55 -11.07
CA GLN A 76 -16.67 -1.89 -9.97
C GLN A 76 -15.98 -2.09 -8.61
N GLN A 77 -15.49 -3.30 -8.35
CA GLN A 77 -14.75 -3.62 -7.13
C GLN A 77 -13.41 -2.90 -7.06
N GLU A 78 -12.65 -2.90 -8.16
CA GLU A 78 -11.34 -2.24 -8.23
C GLU A 78 -11.50 -0.73 -8.13
N GLN A 79 -12.54 -0.13 -8.73
CA GLN A 79 -12.83 1.29 -8.60
C GLN A 79 -13.02 1.70 -7.13
N THR A 80 -13.94 1.01 -6.45
CA THR A 80 -14.23 1.19 -5.02
C THR A 80 -12.96 1.02 -4.17
N THR A 81 -12.22 -0.07 -4.42
CA THR A 81 -11.03 -0.44 -3.65
C THR A 81 -9.89 0.55 -3.84
N TYR A 82 -9.64 0.98 -5.07
CA TYR A 82 -8.53 1.87 -5.39
C TYR A 82 -8.74 3.28 -4.82
N ILE A 83 -9.97 3.80 -4.93
CA ILE A 83 -10.33 5.09 -4.34
C ILE A 83 -10.22 4.99 -2.81
N SER A 84 -10.79 3.94 -2.21
CA SER A 84 -10.72 3.71 -0.76
C SER A 84 -9.28 3.60 -0.22
N ARG A 85 -8.41 2.88 -0.94
CA ARG A 85 -6.96 2.82 -0.69
C ARG A 85 -6.34 4.21 -0.68
N THR A 86 -6.74 5.06 -1.63
CA THR A 86 -6.20 6.42 -1.79
C THR A 86 -6.62 7.30 -0.61
N VAL A 87 -7.88 7.19 -0.17
CA VAL A 87 -8.39 7.87 1.04
C VAL A 87 -7.61 7.39 2.27
N ASN A 88 -7.48 6.09 2.47
CA ASN A 88 -6.72 5.49 3.58
C ASN A 88 -5.28 5.97 3.62
N ARG A 89 -4.59 5.98 2.47
CA ARG A 89 -3.21 6.45 2.41
C ARG A 89 -3.08 7.94 2.73
N THR A 90 -4.05 8.75 2.33
CA THR A 90 -4.07 10.19 2.65
C THR A 90 -4.26 10.39 4.16
N LEU A 91 -5.10 9.57 4.81
CA LEU A 91 -5.24 9.56 6.26
C LEU A 91 -3.95 9.10 6.96
N ASP A 92 -3.29 8.06 6.46
CA ASP A 92 -2.01 7.58 7.01
C ASP A 92 -0.93 8.66 6.91
N ASP A 93 -0.85 9.36 5.78
CA ASP A 93 0.09 10.46 5.56
C ASP A 93 -0.21 11.65 6.50
N TYR A 94 -1.48 11.96 6.72
CA TYR A 94 -1.90 12.96 7.70
C TYR A 94 -1.53 12.56 9.13
N CYS A 95 -1.86 11.34 9.56
CA CYS A 95 -1.55 10.84 10.89
C CYS A 95 -0.04 10.82 11.14
N ARG A 96 0.74 10.40 10.13
CA ARG A 96 2.21 10.35 10.20
C ARG A 96 2.84 11.74 10.31
N SER A 97 2.33 12.72 9.56
CA SER A 97 2.88 14.09 9.56
C SER A 97 2.50 14.88 10.81
N ASN A 98 1.34 14.60 11.41
CA ASN A 98 0.82 15.34 12.56
C ASN A 98 0.93 14.57 13.89
N ASN A 99 1.53 13.37 13.89
CA ASN A 99 1.57 12.45 15.04
C ASN A 99 0.18 12.22 15.68
N SER A 100 -0.86 12.22 14.84
CA SER A 100 -2.25 12.17 15.28
C SER A 100 -2.81 10.76 15.18
N VAL A 101 -3.86 10.49 15.95
CA VAL A 101 -4.61 9.23 15.89
C VAL A 101 -6.06 9.54 15.56
N ILE A 102 -6.52 9.09 14.38
CA ILE A 102 -7.92 9.25 13.95
C ILE A 102 -8.72 8.04 14.44
N SER A 103 -9.82 8.30 15.16
CA SER A 103 -10.72 7.26 15.63
C SER A 103 -11.45 6.57 14.47
N LYS A 104 -11.94 5.33 14.67
CA LYS A 104 -12.74 4.64 13.64
C LYS A 104 -14.03 5.41 13.28
N GLU A 105 -14.62 6.10 14.24
CA GLU A 105 -15.82 6.93 14.03
C GLU A 105 -15.50 8.12 13.13
N THR A 106 -14.46 8.89 13.47
CA THR A 106 -13.98 10.01 12.65
C THR A 106 -13.59 9.55 11.24
N LYS A 107 -12.90 8.40 11.14
CA LYS A 107 -12.59 7.78 9.84
C LYS A 107 -13.86 7.48 9.05
N GLY A 108 -14.90 6.94 9.68
CA GLY A 108 -16.19 6.68 9.05
C GLY A 108 -16.86 7.96 8.51
N HIS A 109 -16.81 9.06 9.26
CA HIS A 109 -17.30 10.36 8.80
C HIS A 109 -16.53 10.89 7.59
N ILE A 110 -15.21 10.80 7.61
CA ILE A 110 -14.37 11.20 6.47
C ILE A 110 -14.70 10.37 5.23
N PHE A 111 -14.79 9.04 5.37
CA PHE A 111 -15.17 8.16 4.25
C PHE A 111 -16.53 8.55 3.67
N ARG A 112 -17.53 8.81 4.52
CA ARG A 112 -18.85 9.24 4.06
C ARG A 112 -18.86 10.60 3.37
N ALA A 113 -18.05 11.55 3.86
CA ALA A 113 -17.89 12.86 3.23
C ALA A 113 -17.29 12.71 1.82
N VAL A 114 -16.26 11.86 1.68
CA VAL A 114 -15.63 11.57 0.38
C VAL A 114 -16.59 10.82 -0.55
N GLU A 115 -17.34 9.82 -0.06
CA GLU A 115 -18.38 9.12 -0.84
C GLU A 115 -19.40 10.10 -1.42
N ASN A 116 -19.90 11.02 -0.59
CA ASN A 116 -20.86 12.03 -1.00
C ASN A 116 -20.28 13.00 -2.05
N ALA A 117 -19.01 13.38 -1.89
CA ALA A 117 -18.34 14.28 -2.84
C ALA A 117 -18.07 13.59 -4.19
N LEU A 118 -17.71 12.30 -4.17
CA LEU A 118 -17.38 11.52 -5.38
C LEU A 118 -18.60 10.86 -6.03
N GLN A 119 -19.74 10.78 -5.33
CA GLN A 119 -20.89 9.97 -5.75
C GLN A 119 -20.46 8.53 -6.10
N GLN A 120 -19.60 7.96 -5.26
CA GLN A 120 -19.05 6.61 -5.41
C GLN A 120 -19.07 5.90 -4.07
N PRO A 121 -19.48 4.62 -4.00
CA PRO A 121 -19.38 3.84 -2.78
C PRO A 121 -17.91 3.60 -2.43
N LEU A 122 -17.57 3.61 -1.14
CA LEU A 122 -16.23 3.34 -0.63
C LEU A 122 -16.27 2.27 0.47
N ASP A 123 -15.11 1.72 0.79
CA ASP A 123 -14.91 0.78 1.89
C ASP A 123 -13.74 1.27 2.74
N MET A 124 -14.01 1.61 4.01
CA MET A 124 -12.97 2.05 4.95
C MET A 124 -11.82 1.06 5.17
N ASN A 125 -12.01 -0.21 4.79
CA ASN A 125 -11.02 -1.27 4.85
C ASN A 125 -10.25 -1.47 3.54
N GLY A 126 -10.63 -0.78 2.46
CA GLY A 126 -9.99 -0.87 1.15
C GLY A 126 -8.54 -0.39 1.21
N ALA A 127 -7.58 -1.30 1.05
CA ALA A 127 -6.15 -1.00 1.17
C ALA A 127 -5.31 -1.61 0.04
N GLN A 128 -5.64 -2.82 -0.39
CA GLN A 128 -4.87 -3.56 -1.39
C GLN A 128 -5.62 -3.61 -2.71
N SER A 129 -5.06 -3.00 -3.76
CA SER A 129 -5.66 -2.98 -5.09
C SER A 129 -5.12 -4.13 -5.94
N SER A 130 -6.01 -4.74 -6.73
CA SER A 130 -5.64 -5.88 -7.56
C SER A 130 -4.70 -5.49 -8.71
N ILE A 131 -4.75 -4.23 -9.17
CA ILE A 131 -3.78 -3.69 -10.14
C ILE A 131 -2.36 -3.79 -9.58
N GLY A 132 -2.15 -3.42 -8.31
CA GLY A 132 -0.83 -3.49 -7.68
C GLY A 132 -0.29 -4.92 -7.59
N HIS A 133 -1.12 -5.85 -7.14
CA HIS A 133 -0.76 -7.27 -7.07
C HIS A 133 -0.50 -7.91 -8.44
N PHE A 134 -1.28 -7.52 -9.45
CA PHE A 134 -1.03 -7.93 -10.82
C PHE A 134 0.36 -7.48 -11.29
N LEU A 135 0.73 -6.21 -11.08
CA LEU A 135 2.03 -5.69 -11.47
C LEU A 135 3.18 -6.39 -10.73
N GLN A 136 3.00 -6.70 -9.45
CA GLN A 136 4.02 -7.39 -8.63
C GLN A 136 4.52 -8.68 -9.26
N SER A 137 3.65 -9.45 -9.91
CA SER A 137 3.98 -10.73 -10.56
C SER A 137 4.02 -10.67 -12.10
N ASN A 138 3.73 -9.51 -12.70
CA ASN A 138 3.71 -9.37 -14.15
C ASN A 138 5.12 -9.38 -14.75
N LYS A 139 5.37 -10.25 -15.74
CA LYS A 139 6.68 -10.43 -16.37
C LYS A 139 7.17 -9.19 -17.11
N TYR A 140 6.30 -8.53 -17.89
CA TYR A 140 6.66 -7.35 -18.67
C TYR A 140 7.00 -6.17 -17.75
N PHE A 141 6.23 -5.97 -16.69
CA PHE A 141 6.51 -4.97 -15.66
C PHE A 141 7.83 -5.27 -14.94
N ASN A 142 8.05 -6.51 -14.48
CA ASN A 142 9.28 -6.87 -13.76
C ASN A 142 10.53 -6.74 -14.64
N GLN A 143 10.43 -7.02 -15.94
CA GLN A 143 11.52 -6.72 -16.87
C GLN A 143 11.86 -5.22 -16.87
N LYS A 144 10.86 -4.32 -16.84
CA LYS A 144 11.08 -2.87 -16.73
C LYS A 144 11.68 -2.47 -15.38
N VAL A 145 11.30 -3.14 -14.30
CA VAL A 145 11.93 -2.94 -12.99
C VAL A 145 13.41 -3.34 -13.03
N ASP A 146 13.74 -4.48 -13.64
CA ASP A 146 15.11 -4.96 -13.75
C ASP A 146 15.96 -4.03 -14.64
N GLU A 147 15.41 -3.54 -15.75
CA GLU A 147 16.01 -2.51 -16.60
C GLU A 147 16.27 -1.20 -15.82
N GLN A 148 15.31 -0.77 -15.01
CA GLN A 148 15.42 0.44 -14.17
C GLN A 148 16.46 0.30 -13.05
N CYS A 149 16.59 -0.90 -12.47
CA CYS A 149 17.56 -1.18 -11.41
C CYS A 149 19.00 -1.26 -11.96
N GLY A 150 19.19 -1.62 -13.24
CA GLY A 150 20.51 -1.81 -13.82
C GLY A 150 21.22 -3.08 -13.30
N LYS A 151 22.53 -3.18 -13.54
CA LYS A 151 23.31 -4.40 -13.23
C LYS A 151 23.67 -4.47 -11.74
N ARG A 152 23.52 -5.67 -11.13
CA ARG A 152 23.96 -6.03 -9.77
C ARG A 152 23.39 -5.14 -8.65
N VAL A 153 22.07 -4.93 -8.68
CA VAL A 153 21.35 -4.27 -7.58
C VAL A 153 21.11 -5.26 -6.43
N ASP A 154 21.24 -4.79 -5.19
CA ASP A 154 20.90 -5.57 -4.02
C ASP A 154 19.38 -5.84 -3.95
N PRO A 155 18.95 -6.95 -3.33
CA PRO A 155 17.53 -7.32 -3.29
C PRO A 155 16.60 -6.25 -2.68
N ILE A 156 17.08 -5.46 -1.72
CA ILE A 156 16.28 -4.45 -1.02
C ILE A 156 16.06 -3.23 -1.91
N THR A 157 17.11 -2.76 -2.59
CA THR A 157 17.00 -1.68 -3.58
C THR A 157 16.10 -2.09 -4.75
N ARG A 158 16.19 -3.34 -5.23
CA ARG A 158 15.26 -3.85 -6.25
C ARG A 158 13.82 -3.81 -5.75
N PHE A 159 13.56 -4.32 -4.56
CA PHE A 159 12.23 -4.37 -3.97
C PHE A 159 11.63 -2.97 -3.76
N ASN A 160 12.43 -2.03 -3.25
CA ASN A 160 12.01 -0.64 -3.07
C ASN A 160 11.70 0.04 -4.42
N THR A 161 12.51 -0.24 -5.45
CA THR A 161 12.28 0.26 -6.81
C THR A 161 11.01 -0.32 -7.41
N GLN A 162 10.80 -1.64 -7.27
CA GLN A 162 9.59 -2.33 -7.68
C GLN A 162 8.36 -1.69 -7.03
N THR A 163 8.37 -1.49 -5.71
CA THR A 163 7.25 -0.92 -4.96
C THR A 163 6.92 0.51 -5.42
N LYS A 164 7.94 1.35 -5.65
CA LYS A 164 7.75 2.71 -6.19
C LYS A 164 7.16 2.70 -7.60
N MET A 165 7.66 1.82 -8.47
CA MET A 165 7.14 1.68 -9.83
C MET A 165 5.71 1.09 -9.84
N ILE A 166 5.38 0.17 -8.93
CA ILE A 166 4.02 -0.36 -8.77
C ILE A 166 3.09 0.79 -8.41
N GLU A 167 3.47 1.65 -7.45
CA GLU A 167 2.65 2.81 -7.09
C GLU A 167 2.34 3.68 -8.30
N GLN A 168 3.39 4.13 -9.00
CA GLN A 168 3.28 5.00 -10.17
C GLN A 168 2.45 4.37 -11.29
N VAL A 169 2.80 3.17 -11.71
CA VAL A 169 2.13 2.50 -12.84
C VAL A 169 0.70 2.11 -12.49
N SER A 170 0.42 1.71 -11.24
CA SER A 170 -0.95 1.42 -10.81
C SER A 170 -1.84 2.66 -10.86
N GLN A 171 -1.32 3.81 -10.45
CA GLN A 171 -2.04 5.09 -10.54
C GLN A 171 -2.33 5.44 -11.99
N GLU A 172 -1.33 5.34 -12.87
CA GLU A 172 -1.53 5.66 -14.28
C GLU A 172 -2.50 4.69 -14.98
N ILE A 173 -2.47 3.40 -14.64
CA ILE A 173 -3.46 2.44 -15.13
C ILE A 173 -4.85 2.80 -14.60
N PHE A 174 -4.97 3.14 -13.32
CA PHE A 174 -6.24 3.55 -12.74
C PHE A 174 -6.83 4.77 -13.45
N GLU A 175 -6.08 5.88 -13.51
CA GLU A 175 -6.57 7.14 -14.09
C GLU A 175 -6.90 7.01 -15.58
N ARG A 176 -6.20 6.16 -16.33
CA ARG A 176 -6.48 5.94 -17.77
C ARG A 176 -7.71 5.08 -18.05
N ASN A 177 -8.10 4.19 -17.13
CA ASN A 177 -9.17 3.22 -17.37
C ASN A 177 -10.44 3.50 -16.56
N PHE A 178 -10.34 4.20 -15.42
CA PHE A 178 -11.44 4.38 -14.48
C PHE A 178 -12.10 5.76 -14.54
N SER A 179 -11.60 6.68 -15.38
CA SER A 179 -12.13 7.97 -15.91
C SER A 179 -13.09 8.84 -15.07
N GLY A 180 -13.30 8.55 -13.79
CA GLY A 180 -14.22 9.26 -12.90
C GLY A 180 -13.51 10.36 -12.13
N PHE A 181 -12.33 10.05 -11.56
CA PHE A 181 -11.57 10.98 -10.71
C PHE A 181 -10.07 10.72 -10.81
N LYS A 182 -9.28 11.79 -10.81
CA LYS A 182 -7.82 11.67 -10.68
C LYS A 182 -7.44 11.40 -9.23
N VAL A 183 -6.30 10.73 -9.02
CA VAL A 183 -5.79 10.46 -7.66
C VAL A 183 -5.50 11.76 -6.92
N SER A 184 -5.07 12.81 -7.61
CA SER A 184 -4.87 14.14 -7.02
C SER A 184 -6.16 14.77 -6.49
N GLU A 185 -7.28 14.57 -7.21
CA GLU A 185 -8.60 15.11 -6.82
C GLU A 185 -9.13 14.36 -5.60
N ILE A 186 -9.03 13.02 -5.58
CA ILE A 186 -9.40 12.19 -4.43
C ILE A 186 -8.61 12.62 -3.19
N LYS A 187 -7.30 12.85 -3.33
CA LYS A 187 -6.46 13.33 -2.23
C LYS A 187 -6.91 14.70 -1.71
N ALA A 188 -7.17 15.66 -2.59
CA ALA A 188 -7.62 17.00 -2.20
C ALA A 188 -8.97 16.96 -1.47
N ILE A 189 -9.93 16.18 -1.99
CA ILE A 189 -11.24 15.99 -1.34
C ILE A 189 -11.07 15.35 0.03
N THR A 190 -10.20 14.34 0.15
CA THR A 190 -9.91 13.70 1.44
C THR A 190 -9.26 14.66 2.43
N GLN A 191 -8.34 15.51 1.98
CA GLN A 191 -7.70 16.54 2.80
C GLN A 191 -8.71 17.55 3.34
N ASN A 192 -9.65 17.99 2.50
CA ASN A 192 -10.74 18.88 2.94
C ASN A 192 -11.64 18.17 3.98
N ALA A 193 -12.02 16.92 3.73
CA ALA A 193 -12.81 16.14 4.69
C ALA A 193 -12.07 15.92 6.02
N ILE A 194 -10.75 15.75 6.00
CA ILE A 194 -9.92 15.72 7.22
C ILE A 194 -10.02 17.04 7.97
N LEU A 195 -9.88 18.19 7.29
CA LEU A 195 -9.96 19.50 7.92
C LEU A 195 -11.34 19.78 8.55
N GLU A 196 -12.41 19.28 7.94
CA GLU A 196 -13.78 19.44 8.43
C GLU A 196 -14.08 18.56 9.65
N HIS A 197 -13.52 17.35 9.70
CA HIS A 197 -13.92 16.32 10.67
C HIS A 197 -12.88 15.99 11.74
N VAL A 198 -11.61 16.33 11.52
CA VAL A 198 -10.56 16.21 12.54
C VAL A 198 -10.46 17.54 13.26
N GLN A 199 -11.12 17.63 14.42
CA GLN A 199 -10.83 18.71 15.35
C GLN A 199 -9.36 18.60 15.78
N ASP A 200 -8.68 19.76 15.87
CA ASP A 200 -7.24 19.88 16.14
C ASP A 200 -6.90 19.18 17.48
N THR A 201 -6.61 17.88 17.43
CA THR A 201 -6.29 17.05 18.61
C THR A 201 -4.80 17.14 18.92
N ARG A 202 -4.25 18.35 18.86
CA ARG A 202 -2.90 18.61 19.37
C ARG A 202 -2.93 18.42 20.89
N LEU A 203 -2.49 17.25 21.32
CA LEU A 203 -2.08 16.95 22.68
C LEU A 203 -0.71 17.56 22.97
#